data_AF-A0A929YM75-F1
#
_entry.id   AF-A0A929YM75-F1
#
_cell.length_a   1.000
_cell.length_b   1.000
_cell.length_c   1.000
_cell.angle_alpha   90.00
_cell.angle_beta   90.00
_cell.angle_gamma   90.00
#
_symmetry.space_group_name_H-M   'P 1'
#
loop_
_entity.id
_entity.type
_entity.pdbx_description
1 polymer ?
#
loop_
_entity_poly.entity_id
_entity_poly.type
_entity_poly.pdbx_seq_one_letter_code
_entity_poly.pdbx_strand_id
1 'polypeptide(L)'
;MKKKVVLLLVVCSLLSIVNTSFADKHYAKNEIYRNQNGKYIKAVVDKGFMYGKEDGTFGANDYVTKADALYLISNMIRKSSDTSKKQENSQIENSQIQLQVTSTNQLYIDASTPLIINGKRSDVLNKLIKQLSDIGIKDIGINLDRPITKQEFAYYMYLILDKYDMIDKNKIATAADIESSPYKSKISLVVGNEILLLDEDKNFKPYDNITRGEIAKIISDYTKIKVEELPKIKDEKTVLDFQWVSQLYPVYAPIGCEPTSVYAALKSKGYVKDVSHRQFLDNMPYDSINPNRGFVGHYTGFRNRAKRETIFPNALAKYAKRYSEKVEDISGSSIEDIKQEIYLGNPVVVYVTLYWNNPIYRNYYVEGKTYSWLSNNHVVTICGYDPATNMYYVSDPLSRSTYKYWVNGKSLEYLYNFRKHAIVVR
;
A
#
# COMPACT_ATOMS: atom_id res chain seq x y z
N MET A 1 -2.10 35.93 -26.53
CA MET A 1 -1.26 35.35 -25.45
C MET A 1 -1.61 35.80 -24.02
N LYS A 2 -2.09 37.03 -23.77
CA LYS A 2 -2.40 37.51 -22.40
C LYS A 2 -3.69 36.98 -21.74
N LYS A 3 -4.66 36.44 -22.49
CA LYS A 3 -5.92 35.89 -21.92
C LYS A 3 -5.80 34.48 -21.31
N LYS A 4 -4.78 33.69 -21.72
CA LYS A 4 -4.56 32.32 -21.19
C LYS A 4 -3.98 32.30 -19.77
N VAL A 5 -3.26 33.35 -19.37
CA VAL A 5 -2.63 33.46 -18.05
C VAL A 5 -3.63 33.90 -16.97
N VAL A 6 -4.60 34.73 -17.33
CA VAL A 6 -5.54 35.33 -16.35
C VAL A 6 -6.62 34.34 -15.90
N LEU A 7 -7.08 33.42 -16.75
CA LEU A 7 -8.05 32.39 -16.35
C LEU A 7 -7.42 31.28 -15.49
N LEU A 8 -6.12 31.01 -15.70
CA LEU A 8 -5.35 30.03 -14.93
C LEU A 8 -5.06 30.51 -13.48
N LEU A 9 -4.97 31.83 -13.28
CA LEU A 9 -4.70 32.45 -11.97
C LEU A 9 -5.92 32.45 -11.03
N VAL A 10 -7.15 32.58 -11.55
CA VAL A 10 -8.38 32.59 -10.73
C VAL A 10 -8.69 31.20 -10.14
N VAL A 11 -8.20 30.12 -10.75
CA VAL A 11 -8.31 28.76 -10.22
C VAL A 11 -7.29 28.48 -9.10
N CYS A 12 -6.19 29.24 -9.05
CA CYS A 12 -5.10 29.02 -8.09
C CYS A 12 -5.35 29.63 -6.70
N SER A 13 -6.16 30.68 -6.58
CA SER A 13 -6.31 31.44 -5.33
C SER A 13 -7.19 30.77 -4.26
N LEU A 14 -7.67 29.54 -4.49
CA LEU A 14 -8.51 28.79 -3.54
C LEU A 14 -7.83 27.54 -2.94
N LEU A 15 -6.59 27.21 -3.30
CA LEU A 15 -6.02 25.89 -2.98
C LEU A 15 -4.51 25.96 -2.65
N SER A 16 -4.16 26.47 -1.47
CA SER A 16 -2.84 26.24 -0.86
C SER A 16 -2.91 25.04 0.08
N ILE A 17 -2.05 24.02 -0.13
CA ILE A 17 -2.07 22.69 0.50
C ILE A 17 -1.19 22.66 1.76
N VAL A 18 -1.67 21.99 2.82
CA VAL A 18 -0.84 21.52 3.96
C VAL A 18 -0.09 20.26 3.54
N ASN A 19 1.23 20.24 3.72
CA ASN A 19 2.04 19.02 3.59
C ASN A 19 1.69 18.06 4.73
N THR A 20 0.86 17.05 4.46
CA THR A 20 0.73 15.86 5.30
C THR A 20 1.16 14.65 4.48
N SER A 21 2.21 13.97 4.95
CA SER A 21 2.72 12.75 4.35
C SER A 21 1.72 11.61 4.59
N PHE A 22 0.85 11.34 3.62
CA PHE A 22 0.00 10.14 3.64
C PHE A 22 0.81 8.94 3.19
N ALA A 23 1.56 8.39 4.13
CA ALA A 23 2.14 7.07 4.06
C ALA A 23 1.18 6.10 4.78
N ASP A 24 0.06 5.75 4.16
CA ASP A 24 -0.66 4.52 4.47
C ASP A 24 -1.04 3.84 3.15
N LYS A 25 -0.02 3.18 2.59
CA LYS A 25 -0.09 2.32 1.38
C LYS A 25 -0.49 0.90 1.77
N HIS A 26 -1.45 0.73 2.66
CA HIS A 26 -1.78 -0.59 3.21
C HIS A 26 -2.83 -1.28 2.34
N TYR A 27 -2.38 -1.77 1.18
CA TYR A 27 -3.13 -2.72 0.37
C TYR A 27 -2.30 -3.99 0.17
N ALA A 28 -2.97 -5.13 0.02
CA ALA A 28 -2.35 -6.43 -0.19
C ALA A 28 -1.36 -6.37 -1.36
N LYS A 29 -0.08 -6.58 -1.07
CA LYS A 29 1.00 -6.46 -2.07
C LYS A 29 0.88 -7.58 -3.09
N ASN A 30 0.54 -8.80 -2.67
CA ASN A 30 0.36 -9.93 -3.56
C ASN A 30 -0.62 -9.65 -4.71
N GLU A 31 -1.73 -8.96 -4.41
CA GLU A 31 -2.73 -8.57 -5.41
C GLU A 31 -2.09 -7.80 -6.57
N ILE A 32 -1.15 -6.90 -6.26
CA ILE A 32 -0.53 -5.98 -7.21
C ILE A 32 0.51 -6.68 -8.05
N TYR A 33 1.41 -7.43 -7.43
CA TYR A 33 2.51 -8.09 -8.16
C TYR A 33 2.02 -9.17 -9.10
N ARG A 34 0.80 -9.69 -8.89
CA ARG A 34 0.17 -10.69 -9.77
C ARG A 34 -0.84 -10.10 -10.75
N ASN A 35 -1.14 -8.80 -10.67
CA ASN A 35 -2.05 -8.15 -11.61
C ASN A 35 -1.30 -7.66 -12.85
N GLN A 36 -1.89 -7.83 -14.03
CA GLN A 36 -1.34 -7.31 -15.29
C GLN A 36 -1.10 -5.79 -15.27
N ASN A 37 -1.94 -5.05 -14.54
CA ASN A 37 -1.83 -3.61 -14.35
C ASN A 37 -1.03 -3.23 -13.08
N GLY A 38 -0.46 -4.20 -12.38
CA GLY A 38 0.21 -4.04 -11.09
C GLY A 38 1.26 -2.94 -11.06
N LYS A 39 2.12 -2.87 -12.08
CA LYS A 39 3.16 -1.84 -12.19
C LYS A 39 2.59 -0.43 -12.28
N TYR A 40 1.48 -0.27 -13.02
CA TYR A 40 0.80 1.02 -13.13
C TYR A 40 0.11 1.37 -11.82
N ILE A 41 -0.56 0.41 -11.18
CA ILE A 41 -1.17 0.59 -9.86
C ILE A 41 -0.13 1.07 -8.85
N LYS A 42 1.03 0.40 -8.76
CA LYS A 42 2.12 0.82 -7.87
C LYS A 42 2.56 2.25 -8.18
N ALA A 43 2.78 2.58 -9.46
CA ALA A 43 3.24 3.90 -9.86
C ALA A 43 2.25 5.01 -9.48
N VAL A 44 0.95 4.83 -9.76
CA VAL A 44 -0.06 5.85 -9.47
C VAL A 44 -0.33 6.00 -7.97
N VAL A 45 -0.24 4.92 -7.19
CA VAL A 45 -0.36 4.97 -5.73
C VAL A 45 0.87 5.63 -5.10
N ASP A 46 2.08 5.29 -5.54
CA ASP A 46 3.32 5.93 -5.07
C ASP A 46 3.33 7.44 -5.34
N LYS A 47 2.72 7.86 -6.46
CA LYS A 47 2.53 9.27 -6.78
C LYS A 47 1.29 9.87 -6.13
N GLY A 48 0.43 9.10 -5.47
CA GLY A 48 -0.77 9.52 -4.74
C GLY A 48 -1.95 9.94 -5.64
N PHE A 49 -2.06 9.38 -6.84
CA PHE A 49 -3.23 9.57 -7.71
C PHE A 49 -4.39 8.64 -7.32
N MET A 50 -4.08 7.45 -6.79
CA MET A 50 -5.04 6.46 -6.30
C MET A 50 -4.60 5.91 -4.94
N TYR A 51 -5.52 5.26 -4.22
CA TYR A 51 -5.31 4.68 -2.90
C TYR A 51 -5.99 3.31 -2.80
N GLY A 52 -5.57 2.51 -1.81
CA GLY A 52 -6.25 1.27 -1.43
C GLY A 52 -7.62 1.51 -0.81
N LYS A 53 -8.36 0.44 -0.60
CA LYS A 53 -9.67 0.40 0.08
C LYS A 53 -9.48 0.21 1.59
N GLU A 54 -10.53 0.53 2.35
CA GLU A 54 -10.59 0.32 3.81
C GLU A 54 -10.39 -1.15 4.20
N ASP A 55 -10.78 -2.09 3.33
CA ASP A 55 -10.62 -3.53 3.55
C ASP A 55 -9.17 -4.04 3.38
N GLY A 56 -8.22 -3.16 3.05
CA GLY A 56 -6.82 -3.50 2.86
C GLY A 56 -6.52 -4.11 1.49
N THR A 57 -7.41 -4.00 0.51
CA THR A 57 -7.15 -4.36 -0.90
C THR A 57 -6.97 -3.12 -1.76
N PHE A 58 -6.42 -3.27 -2.96
CA PHE A 58 -6.56 -2.21 -3.97
C PHE A 58 -7.87 -2.37 -4.75
N GLY A 59 -8.32 -3.61 -4.93
CA GLY A 59 -9.51 -3.94 -5.74
C GLY A 59 -9.24 -3.79 -7.23
N ALA A 60 -8.07 -4.22 -7.71
CA ALA A 60 -7.57 -3.99 -9.07
C ALA A 60 -8.53 -4.50 -10.16
N ASN A 61 -9.22 -5.61 -9.89
CA ASN A 61 -10.18 -6.22 -10.80
C ASN A 61 -11.63 -5.77 -10.54
N ASP A 62 -11.86 -4.95 -9.52
CA ASP A 62 -13.19 -4.48 -9.20
C ASP A 62 -13.62 -3.44 -10.23
N TYR A 63 -14.86 -3.56 -10.68
CA TYR A 63 -15.47 -2.55 -11.52
C TYR A 63 -15.66 -1.25 -10.75
N VAL A 64 -15.38 -0.15 -11.44
CA VAL A 64 -15.43 1.20 -10.87
C VAL A 64 -16.85 1.73 -11.02
N THR A 65 -17.41 2.28 -9.94
CA THR A 65 -18.70 2.93 -10.01
C THR A 65 -18.61 4.22 -10.83
N LYS A 66 -19.73 4.68 -11.39
CA LYS A 66 -19.77 5.94 -12.12
C LYS A 66 -19.35 7.14 -11.26
N ALA A 67 -19.72 7.16 -9.98
CA ALA A 67 -19.27 8.17 -9.01
C ALA A 67 -17.75 8.17 -8.85
N ASP A 68 -17.15 7.00 -8.61
CA ASP A 68 -15.72 6.87 -8.37
C ASP A 68 -14.91 7.26 -9.61
N ALA A 69 -15.39 6.89 -10.79
CA ALA A 69 -14.76 7.28 -12.05
C ALA A 69 -14.73 8.81 -12.24
N LEU A 70 -15.86 9.50 -12.03
CA LEU A 70 -15.91 10.97 -12.12
C LEU A 70 -14.95 11.64 -11.15
N TYR A 71 -14.85 11.10 -9.93
CA TYR A 71 -13.91 11.57 -8.93
C TYR A 71 -12.45 11.37 -9.37
N LEU A 72 -12.10 10.18 -9.84
CA LEU A 72 -10.75 9.83 -10.30
C LEU A 72 -10.31 10.70 -11.48
N ILE A 73 -11.19 10.92 -12.47
CA ILE A 73 -10.92 11.81 -13.61
C ILE A 73 -10.63 13.24 -13.12
N SER A 74 -11.48 13.75 -12.24
CA SER A 74 -11.35 15.13 -11.71
C SER A 74 -10.05 15.29 -10.91
N ASN A 75 -9.71 14.30 -10.07
CA ASN A 75 -8.48 14.32 -9.28
C ASN A 75 -7.22 14.20 -10.15
N MET A 76 -7.25 13.38 -11.21
CA MET A 76 -6.16 13.24 -12.17
C MET A 76 -5.81 14.58 -12.83
N ILE A 77 -6.83 15.31 -13.32
CA ILE A 77 -6.64 16.60 -13.99
C ILE A 77 -6.09 17.65 -13.02
N ARG A 78 -6.66 17.73 -11.80
CA ARG A 78 -6.17 18.63 -10.74
C ARG A 78 -4.69 18.40 -10.45
N LYS A 79 -4.30 17.16 -10.21
CA LYS A 79 -2.93 16.81 -9.80
C LYS A 79 -1.90 16.94 -10.93
N SER A 80 -2.31 16.69 -12.18
CA SER A 80 -1.50 16.99 -13.35
C SER A 80 -1.16 18.49 -13.42
N SER A 81 -2.14 19.36 -13.18
CA SER A 81 -1.96 20.82 -13.16
C SER A 81 -1.10 21.35 -12.01
N ASP A 82 -1.09 20.67 -10.85
CA ASP A 82 -0.23 21.03 -9.71
C ASP A 82 1.23 20.62 -9.96
N THR A 83 1.45 19.52 -10.69
CA THR A 83 2.79 18.99 -10.98
C THR A 83 3.53 19.86 -11.99
N SER A 84 2.84 20.38 -13.02
CA SER A 84 3.43 21.34 -13.97
C SER A 84 3.86 22.65 -13.29
N LYS A 85 3.06 23.16 -12.35
CA LYS A 85 3.42 24.37 -11.56
C LYS A 85 4.61 24.15 -10.63
N LYS A 86 4.76 22.96 -10.02
CA LYS A 86 5.94 22.66 -9.19
C LYS A 86 7.24 22.59 -9.99
N GLN A 87 7.19 22.19 -11.26
CA GLN A 87 8.35 22.22 -12.16
C GLN A 87 8.71 23.64 -12.61
N GLU A 88 7.73 24.53 -12.81
CA GLU A 88 7.99 25.95 -13.08
C GLU A 88 8.49 26.69 -11.82
N ASN A 89 7.91 26.42 -10.65
CA ASN A 89 8.32 27.06 -9.40
C ASN A 89 9.63 26.52 -8.80
N SER A 90 10.14 25.35 -9.21
CA SER A 90 11.47 24.91 -8.75
C SER A 90 12.63 25.70 -9.38
N GLN A 91 12.35 26.64 -10.29
CA GLN A 91 13.34 27.59 -10.81
C GLN A 91 13.29 28.96 -10.10
N ILE A 92 12.33 29.21 -9.19
CA ILE A 92 12.17 30.52 -8.52
C ILE A 92 11.92 30.33 -7.02
N GLU A 93 12.90 30.80 -6.25
CA GLU A 93 12.87 31.20 -4.82
C GLU A 93 13.02 30.16 -3.70
N ASN A 94 14.27 30.12 -3.21
CA ASN A 94 14.57 30.41 -1.80
C ASN A 94 13.93 31.76 -1.38
N SER A 95 12.97 31.75 -0.46
CA SER A 95 12.94 32.67 0.69
C SER A 95 11.77 32.35 1.62
N GLN A 96 12.04 32.38 2.92
CA GLN A 96 11.11 32.09 4.00
C GLN A 96 10.17 33.28 4.24
N ILE A 97 8.85 33.06 4.30
CA ILE A 97 7.94 33.87 5.12
C ILE A 97 6.88 32.95 5.76
N GLN A 98 6.88 32.90 7.10
CA GLN A 98 5.80 32.34 7.91
C GLN A 98 4.64 33.34 7.98
N LEU A 99 3.41 32.88 7.70
CA LEU A 99 2.18 33.58 8.06
C LEU A 99 1.16 32.57 8.61
N GLN A 100 0.78 32.74 9.87
CA GLN A 100 -0.38 32.12 10.51
C GLN A 100 -1.65 32.85 10.05
N VAL A 101 -2.59 32.19 9.34
CA VAL A 101 -4.02 32.56 9.30
C VAL A 101 -4.89 31.31 9.05
N THR A 102 -6.09 31.40 9.61
CA THR A 102 -7.17 30.47 9.98
C THR A 102 -7.89 29.65 8.89
N SER A 103 -8.40 28.51 9.34
CA SER A 103 -9.26 27.48 8.74
C SER A 103 -10.17 27.89 7.56
N THR A 104 -9.90 27.34 6.37
CA THR A 104 -10.92 27.15 5.30
C THR A 104 -10.67 25.87 4.49
N ASN A 105 -11.63 24.93 4.59
CA ASN A 105 -12.07 23.92 3.61
C ASN A 105 -11.05 23.32 2.62
N GLN A 106 -10.10 22.52 3.12
CA GLN A 106 -9.35 21.57 2.29
C GLN A 106 -10.07 20.21 2.24
N LEU A 107 -10.38 19.73 1.02
CA LEU A 107 -10.89 18.38 0.80
C LEU A 107 -9.72 17.39 0.80
N TYR A 108 -9.42 16.82 1.97
CA TYR A 108 -8.74 15.53 2.06
C TYR A 108 -9.82 14.46 2.00
N ILE A 109 -9.77 13.61 0.97
CA ILE A 109 -10.67 12.46 0.89
C ILE A 109 -9.81 11.26 0.54
N ASP A 110 -9.76 10.37 1.50
CA ASP A 110 -9.33 9.00 1.28
C ASP A 110 -10.26 8.38 0.21
N ALA A 111 -9.69 7.88 -0.89
CA ALA A 111 -10.47 7.19 -1.92
C ALA A 111 -11.08 5.87 -1.41
N SER A 112 -10.82 5.51 -0.15
CA SER A 112 -11.46 4.43 0.57
C SER A 112 -12.88 4.75 1.05
N THR A 113 -13.25 6.04 1.19
CA THR A 113 -14.59 6.42 1.66
C THR A 113 -15.62 6.20 0.54
N PRO A 114 -16.67 5.38 0.77
CA PRO A 114 -17.70 5.17 -0.24
C PRO A 114 -18.37 6.49 -0.61
N LEU A 115 -18.35 6.85 -1.91
CA LEU A 115 -19.02 8.07 -2.38
C LEU A 115 -20.54 7.99 -2.22
N ILE A 116 -21.07 6.77 -2.08
CA ILE A 116 -22.47 6.46 -1.79
C ILE A 116 -22.50 5.50 -0.60
N ILE A 117 -23.24 5.88 0.45
CA ILE A 117 -23.39 5.11 1.70
C ILE A 117 -24.87 4.82 1.88
N ASN A 118 -25.27 3.54 1.87
CA ASN A 118 -26.67 3.12 2.02
C ASN A 118 -27.63 3.87 1.07
N GLY A 119 -27.22 4.03 -0.20
CA GLY A 119 -28.00 4.74 -1.22
C GLY A 119 -27.99 6.27 -1.11
N LYS A 120 -27.30 6.86 -0.12
CA LYS A 120 -27.16 8.31 0.04
C LYS A 120 -25.81 8.79 -0.47
N ARG A 121 -25.81 9.95 -1.15
CA ARG A 121 -24.59 10.60 -1.62
C ARG A 121 -23.81 11.17 -0.44
N SER A 122 -22.50 10.95 -0.44
CA SER A 122 -21.57 11.63 0.48
C SER A 122 -21.49 13.12 0.19
N ASP A 123 -21.07 13.92 1.18
CA ASP A 123 -20.78 15.35 0.99
C ASP A 123 -19.72 15.60 -0.08
N VAL A 124 -18.77 14.67 -0.18
CA VAL A 124 -17.73 14.64 -1.22
C VAL A 124 -18.36 14.60 -2.60
N LEU A 125 -19.24 13.62 -2.82
CA LEU A 125 -19.90 13.44 -4.10
C LEU A 125 -20.75 14.68 -4.41
N ASN A 126 -21.49 15.23 -3.45
CA ASN A 126 -22.27 16.46 -3.67
C ASN A 126 -21.39 17.65 -4.09
N LYS A 127 -20.21 17.82 -3.48
CA LYS A 127 -19.25 18.86 -3.88
C LYS A 127 -18.70 18.63 -5.29
N LEU A 128 -18.36 17.40 -5.65
CA LEU A 128 -17.91 17.04 -6.99
C LEU A 128 -18.99 17.36 -8.03
N ILE A 129 -20.24 16.97 -7.78
CA ILE A 129 -21.38 17.25 -8.65
C ILE A 129 -21.54 18.75 -8.86
N LYS A 130 -21.43 19.55 -7.78
CA LYS A 130 -21.46 21.01 -7.87
C LYS A 130 -20.33 21.55 -8.74
N GLN A 131 -19.10 21.10 -8.52
CA GLN A 131 -17.93 21.53 -9.32
C GLN A 131 -18.09 21.21 -10.81
N LEU A 132 -18.58 20.01 -11.13
CA LEU A 132 -18.87 19.62 -12.51
C LEU A 132 -19.97 20.51 -13.12
N SER A 133 -21.03 20.80 -12.36
CA SER A 133 -22.10 21.71 -12.78
C SER A 133 -21.58 23.14 -13.01
N ASP A 134 -20.70 23.65 -12.15
CA ASP A 134 -20.12 25.00 -12.23
C ASP A 134 -19.28 25.17 -13.51
N ILE A 135 -18.62 24.10 -13.99
CA ILE A 135 -17.92 24.09 -15.30
C ILE A 135 -18.84 23.71 -16.47
N GLY A 136 -20.15 23.59 -16.24
CA GLY A 136 -21.17 23.37 -17.25
C GLY A 136 -21.43 21.90 -17.60
N ILE A 137 -20.96 20.95 -16.80
CA ILE A 137 -21.27 19.51 -16.93
C ILE A 137 -22.46 19.20 -16.01
N LYS A 138 -23.68 19.33 -16.54
CA LYS A 138 -24.92 19.25 -15.75
C LYS A 138 -25.57 17.87 -15.72
N ASP A 139 -25.35 17.04 -16.74
CA ASP A 139 -25.97 15.72 -16.86
C ASP A 139 -24.97 14.57 -16.62
N ILE A 140 -24.76 14.29 -15.34
CA ILE A 140 -23.94 13.16 -14.88
C ILE A 140 -24.77 11.89 -14.68
N GLY A 141 -26.08 11.91 -15.00
CA GLY A 141 -27.01 10.80 -14.82
C GLY A 141 -27.49 10.57 -13.36
N ILE A 142 -28.48 9.68 -13.21
CA ILE A 142 -29.20 9.45 -11.95
C ILE A 142 -28.81 8.16 -11.20
N ASN A 143 -27.95 7.31 -11.77
CA ASN A 143 -27.52 6.03 -11.22
C ASN A 143 -25.99 5.97 -11.11
N LEU A 144 -25.44 6.51 -10.02
CA LEU A 144 -24.00 6.76 -9.86
C LEU A 144 -23.22 5.63 -9.16
N ASP A 145 -23.93 4.71 -8.49
CA ASP A 145 -23.36 3.54 -7.78
C ASP A 145 -23.13 2.34 -8.69
N ARG A 146 -23.76 2.27 -9.87
CA ARG A 146 -23.50 1.19 -10.81
C ARG A 146 -22.09 1.25 -11.43
N PRO A 147 -21.54 0.11 -11.87
CA PRO A 147 -20.36 0.07 -12.73
C PRO A 147 -20.49 0.99 -13.95
N ILE A 148 -19.42 1.72 -14.25
CA ILE A 148 -19.33 2.56 -15.46
C ILE A 148 -18.73 1.75 -16.61
N THR A 149 -19.30 1.96 -17.81
CA THR A 149 -18.76 1.38 -19.05
C THR A 149 -17.60 2.22 -19.60
N LYS A 150 -16.72 1.62 -20.41
CA LYS A 150 -15.59 2.32 -21.05
C LYS A 150 -16.04 3.49 -21.91
N GLN A 151 -17.15 3.37 -22.64
CA GLN A 151 -17.70 4.47 -23.44
C GLN A 151 -18.16 5.65 -22.60
N GLU A 152 -18.76 5.40 -21.43
CA GLU A 152 -19.17 6.46 -20.52
C GLU A 152 -17.97 7.12 -19.86
N PHE A 153 -16.97 6.31 -19.46
CA PHE A 153 -15.70 6.84 -18.95
C PHE A 153 -15.04 7.78 -19.96
N ALA A 154 -14.96 7.36 -21.23
CA ALA A 154 -14.45 8.18 -22.34
C ALA A 154 -15.26 9.46 -22.55
N TYR A 155 -16.59 9.37 -22.48
CA TYR A 155 -17.46 10.52 -22.60
C TYR A 155 -17.20 11.57 -21.50
N TYR A 156 -17.12 11.15 -20.23
CA TYR A 156 -16.84 12.09 -19.14
C TYR A 156 -15.41 12.61 -19.17
N MET A 157 -14.44 11.78 -19.54
CA MET A 157 -13.06 12.21 -19.81
C MET A 157 -13.03 13.33 -20.86
N TYR A 158 -13.69 13.13 -22.00
CA TYR A 158 -13.81 14.15 -23.04
C TYR A 158 -14.43 15.43 -22.50
N LEU A 159 -15.58 15.34 -21.83
CA LEU A 159 -16.30 16.51 -21.34
C LEU A 159 -15.45 17.35 -20.39
N ILE A 160 -14.73 16.71 -19.47
CA ILE A 160 -13.92 17.42 -18.50
C ILE A 160 -12.68 18.00 -19.19
N LEU A 161 -11.98 17.24 -20.04
CA LEU A 161 -10.76 17.71 -20.70
C LEU A 161 -11.01 18.82 -21.73
N ASP A 162 -12.11 18.78 -22.49
CA ASP A 162 -12.50 19.83 -23.44
C ASP A 162 -12.76 21.16 -22.72
N LYS A 163 -13.28 21.12 -21.47
CA LYS A 163 -13.46 22.34 -20.66
C LYS A 163 -12.16 23.03 -20.26
N TYR A 164 -11.05 22.29 -20.25
CA TYR A 164 -9.72 22.81 -19.97
C TYR A 164 -8.87 22.98 -21.24
N ASP A 165 -9.49 22.95 -22.43
CA ASP A 165 -8.82 23.04 -23.73
C ASP A 165 -7.71 21.98 -23.92
N MET A 166 -7.89 20.79 -23.34
CA MET A 166 -6.91 19.69 -23.38
C MET A 166 -7.17 18.67 -24.48
N ILE A 167 -8.11 18.95 -25.40
CA ILE A 167 -8.47 18.09 -26.53
C ILE A 167 -8.18 18.84 -27.83
N ASP A 168 -7.33 18.27 -28.69
CA ASP A 168 -7.19 18.70 -30.07
C ASP A 168 -8.30 18.05 -30.91
N LYS A 169 -9.23 18.87 -31.40
CA LYS A 169 -10.41 18.43 -32.17
C LYS A 169 -10.05 17.87 -33.56
N ASN A 170 -8.82 18.06 -34.01
CA ASN A 170 -8.34 17.51 -35.28
C ASN A 170 -7.75 16.10 -35.11
N LYS A 171 -7.42 15.69 -33.90
CA LYS A 171 -6.89 14.36 -33.60
C LYS A 171 -8.02 13.38 -33.34
N ILE A 172 -8.40 12.65 -34.39
CA ILE A 172 -9.52 11.71 -34.38
C ILE A 172 -8.99 10.33 -34.75
N ALA A 173 -9.23 9.33 -33.90
CA ALA A 173 -8.94 7.93 -34.17
C ALA A 173 -10.22 7.13 -34.46
N THR A 174 -10.06 6.04 -35.19
CA THR A 174 -11.14 5.09 -35.51
C THR A 174 -10.87 3.75 -34.85
N ALA A 175 -11.92 3.12 -34.31
CA ALA A 175 -11.93 1.72 -33.89
C ALA A 175 -13.20 1.07 -34.45
N ALA A 176 -13.12 -0.17 -34.93
CA ALA A 176 -14.24 -0.81 -35.61
C ALA A 176 -15.42 -1.08 -34.65
N ASP A 177 -15.12 -1.36 -33.40
CA ASP A 177 -16.07 -1.76 -32.37
C ASP A 177 -16.82 -0.59 -31.70
N ILE A 178 -16.50 0.67 -32.04
CA ILE A 178 -17.18 1.86 -31.51
C ILE A 178 -18.31 2.38 -32.40
N GLU A 179 -18.52 1.78 -33.58
CA GLU A 179 -19.53 2.24 -34.56
C GLU A 179 -20.95 2.30 -33.98
N SER A 180 -21.31 1.31 -33.16
CA SER A 180 -22.61 1.24 -32.49
C SER A 180 -22.71 2.10 -31.22
N SER A 181 -21.59 2.66 -30.73
CA SER A 181 -21.60 3.44 -29.50
C SER A 181 -22.24 4.82 -29.72
N PRO A 182 -23.19 5.25 -28.86
CA PRO A 182 -23.73 6.61 -28.91
C PRO A 182 -22.66 7.69 -28.63
N TYR A 183 -21.51 7.30 -28.06
CA TYR A 183 -20.40 8.18 -27.74
C TYR A 183 -19.24 8.11 -28.74
N LYS A 184 -19.42 7.43 -29.89
CA LYS A 184 -18.38 7.24 -30.93
C LYS A 184 -17.52 8.47 -31.17
N SER A 185 -18.13 9.62 -31.47
CA SER A 185 -17.39 10.86 -31.76
C SER A 185 -16.48 11.32 -30.62
N LYS A 186 -16.89 11.12 -29.36
CA LYS A 186 -16.13 11.54 -28.17
C LYS A 186 -15.04 10.53 -27.87
N ILE A 187 -15.33 9.23 -28.04
CA ILE A 187 -14.34 8.16 -27.95
C ILE A 187 -13.23 8.39 -28.97
N SER A 188 -13.57 8.64 -30.23
CA SER A 188 -12.60 8.92 -31.29
C SER A 188 -11.66 10.08 -30.97
N LEU A 189 -12.15 11.12 -30.28
CA LEU A 189 -11.34 12.26 -29.86
C LEU A 189 -10.38 11.93 -28.72
N VAL A 190 -10.84 11.25 -27.67
CA VAL A 190 -9.95 10.88 -26.55
C VAL A 190 -8.93 9.81 -26.95
N VAL A 191 -9.28 8.92 -27.89
CA VAL A 191 -8.33 7.96 -28.45
C VAL A 191 -7.36 8.64 -29.41
N GLY A 192 -7.83 9.53 -30.29
CA GLY A 192 -6.97 10.27 -31.22
C GLY A 192 -5.97 11.19 -30.52
N ASN A 193 -6.33 11.70 -29.34
CA ASN A 193 -5.44 12.48 -28.48
C ASN A 193 -4.55 11.62 -27.56
N GLU A 194 -4.53 10.29 -27.72
CA GLU A 194 -3.72 9.34 -26.93
C GLU A 194 -4.00 9.40 -25.42
N ILE A 195 -5.21 9.82 -25.03
CA ILE A 195 -5.62 9.88 -23.62
C ILE A 195 -6.14 8.53 -23.16
N LEU A 196 -6.97 7.90 -23.99
CA LEU A 196 -7.37 6.50 -23.84
C LEU A 196 -6.75 5.70 -24.98
N LEU A 197 -6.30 4.50 -24.68
CA LEU A 197 -5.63 3.64 -25.66
C LEU A 197 -6.55 2.49 -26.04
N LEU A 198 -6.43 2.05 -27.30
CA LEU A 198 -7.00 0.80 -27.76
C LEU A 198 -6.19 -0.38 -27.21
N ASP A 199 -6.81 -1.55 -27.15
CA ASP A 199 -6.09 -2.78 -26.82
C ASP A 199 -5.16 -3.23 -27.98
N GLU A 200 -4.43 -4.33 -27.76
CA GLU A 200 -3.47 -4.87 -28.73
C GLU A 200 -4.15 -5.26 -30.06
N ASP A 201 -5.43 -5.61 -30.01
CA ASP A 201 -6.28 -5.96 -31.16
C ASP A 201 -6.94 -4.73 -31.81
N LYS A 202 -6.57 -3.52 -31.38
CA LYS A 202 -7.12 -2.22 -31.84
C LYS A 202 -8.61 -2.03 -31.55
N ASN A 203 -9.12 -2.65 -30.49
CA ASN A 203 -10.49 -2.49 -30.02
C ASN A 203 -10.56 -1.55 -28.82
N PHE A 204 -11.68 -0.83 -28.68
CA PHE A 204 -11.94 0.04 -27.54
C PHE A 204 -12.78 -0.64 -26.43
N LYS A 205 -13.61 -1.60 -26.82
CA LYS A 205 -14.57 -2.36 -26.00
C LYS A 205 -15.56 -1.44 -25.27
N PRO A 206 -16.38 -0.66 -26.00
CA PRO A 206 -17.16 0.44 -25.41
C PRO A 206 -18.16 0.01 -24.32
N TYR A 207 -18.69 -1.21 -24.40
CA TYR A 207 -19.72 -1.71 -23.48
C TYR A 207 -19.17 -2.45 -22.27
N ASP A 208 -17.86 -2.73 -22.23
CA ASP A 208 -17.24 -3.36 -21.07
C ASP A 208 -17.22 -2.40 -19.89
N ASN A 209 -17.41 -2.94 -18.69
CA ASN A 209 -17.16 -2.19 -17.46
C ASN A 209 -15.66 -1.98 -17.27
N ILE A 210 -15.28 -0.82 -16.74
CA ILE A 210 -13.88 -0.51 -16.47
C ILE A 210 -13.48 -0.92 -15.05
N THR A 211 -12.31 -1.53 -14.92
CA THR A 211 -11.73 -1.93 -13.63
C THR A 211 -10.85 -0.83 -13.03
N ARG A 212 -10.63 -0.87 -11.71
CA ARG A 212 -9.72 0.06 -11.02
C ARG A 212 -8.29 -0.04 -11.53
N GLY A 213 -7.83 -1.23 -11.89
CA GLY A 213 -6.50 -1.46 -12.48
C GLY A 213 -6.36 -0.85 -13.87
N GLU A 214 -7.40 -0.92 -14.71
CA GLU A 214 -7.40 -0.23 -16.01
C GLU A 214 -7.36 1.30 -15.84
N ILE A 215 -8.11 1.85 -14.88
CA ILE A 215 -8.02 3.29 -14.57
C ILE A 215 -6.61 3.67 -14.10
N ALA A 216 -5.96 2.85 -13.27
CA ALA A 216 -4.58 3.08 -12.86
C ALA A 216 -3.62 3.15 -14.06
N LYS A 217 -3.79 2.25 -15.04
CA LYS A 217 -3.04 2.30 -16.30
C LYS A 217 -3.32 3.59 -17.06
N ILE A 218 -4.58 3.97 -17.26
CA ILE A 218 -4.97 5.21 -17.95
C ILE A 218 -4.34 6.44 -17.30
N ILE A 219 -4.44 6.55 -15.97
CA ILE A 219 -3.82 7.66 -15.23
C ILE A 219 -2.30 7.66 -15.46
N SER A 220 -1.65 6.50 -15.37
CA SER A 220 -0.20 6.38 -15.57
C SER A 220 0.21 6.82 -16.97
N ASP A 221 -0.48 6.35 -18.02
CA ASP A 221 -0.19 6.68 -19.41
C ASP A 221 -0.39 8.17 -19.67
N TYR A 222 -1.54 8.71 -19.25
CA TYR A 222 -1.91 10.12 -19.43
C TYR A 222 -0.94 11.07 -18.73
N THR A 223 -0.57 10.75 -17.50
CA THR A 223 0.35 11.58 -16.69
C THR A 223 1.82 11.32 -17.00
N LYS A 224 2.13 10.32 -17.83
CA LYS A 224 3.48 9.90 -18.21
C LYS A 224 4.37 9.64 -16.99
N ILE A 225 3.81 9.09 -15.93
CA ILE A 225 4.57 8.72 -14.73
C ILE A 225 5.57 7.63 -15.11
N LYS A 226 6.80 7.73 -14.59
CA LYS A 226 7.79 6.66 -14.71
C LYS A 226 7.28 5.39 -14.03
N VAL A 227 7.10 4.34 -14.82
CA VAL A 227 6.68 3.01 -14.34
C VAL A 227 7.91 2.14 -14.19
N GLU A 228 8.06 1.52 -13.02
CA GLU A 228 9.08 0.51 -12.76
C GLU A 228 8.46 -0.88 -12.94
N GLU A 229 9.15 -1.77 -13.66
CA GLU A 229 8.68 -3.15 -13.82
C GLU A 229 8.65 -3.85 -12.46
N LEU A 230 7.58 -4.62 -12.24
CA LEU A 230 7.48 -5.46 -11.07
C LEU A 230 8.21 -6.78 -11.32
N PRO A 231 8.92 -7.32 -10.32
CA PRO A 231 9.49 -8.65 -10.40
C PRO A 231 8.37 -9.67 -10.63
N LYS A 232 8.59 -10.55 -11.60
CA LYS A 232 7.66 -11.66 -11.88
C LYS A 232 7.79 -12.70 -10.77
N ILE A 233 6.68 -12.97 -10.11
CA ILE A 233 6.59 -14.00 -9.09
C ILE A 233 6.38 -15.34 -9.77
N LYS A 234 7.21 -16.32 -9.40
CA LYS A 234 7.02 -17.72 -9.78
C LYS A 234 6.67 -18.50 -8.53
N ASP A 235 5.60 -19.28 -8.60
CA ASP A 235 5.19 -20.17 -7.52
C ASP A 235 6.06 -21.44 -7.53
N GLU A 236 7.34 -21.27 -7.22
CA GLU A 236 8.32 -22.34 -7.17
C GLU A 236 8.97 -22.43 -5.79
N LYS A 237 9.48 -23.62 -5.46
CA LYS A 237 10.16 -23.85 -4.19
C LYS A 237 11.30 -22.84 -4.03
N THR A 238 11.19 -22.02 -3.00
CA THR A 238 12.15 -20.96 -2.70
C THR A 238 12.77 -21.21 -1.34
N VAL A 239 14.10 -21.20 -1.28
CA VAL A 239 14.87 -21.28 -0.03
C VAL A 239 15.91 -20.17 -0.09
N LEU A 240 15.87 -19.28 0.89
CA LEU A 240 16.77 -18.13 0.99
C LEU A 240 18.12 -18.58 1.55
N ASP A 241 19.20 -17.96 1.08
CA ASP A 241 20.48 -18.04 1.76
C ASP A 241 20.38 -17.29 3.10
N PHE A 242 20.14 -18.04 4.17
CA PHE A 242 19.80 -17.51 5.48
C PHE A 242 20.74 -18.03 6.56
N GLN A 243 21.42 -17.09 7.22
CA GLN A 243 22.30 -17.32 8.35
C GLN A 243 21.49 -17.46 9.63
N TRP A 244 21.51 -18.66 10.20
CA TRP A 244 20.90 -18.95 11.49
C TRP A 244 21.68 -18.26 12.63
N VAL A 245 20.96 -17.74 13.62
CA VAL A 245 21.52 -17.15 14.84
C VAL A 245 20.79 -17.73 16.06
N SER A 246 21.55 -18.18 17.05
CA SER A 246 21.02 -18.69 18.32
C SER A 246 20.69 -17.54 19.28
N GLN A 247 19.55 -17.61 19.94
CA GLN A 247 19.28 -16.75 21.10
C GLN A 247 19.97 -17.28 22.37
N LEU A 248 20.38 -18.54 22.44
CA LEU A 248 20.91 -19.16 23.66
C LEU A 248 22.44 -19.07 23.77
N TYR A 249 23.16 -18.95 22.66
CA TYR A 249 24.61 -18.87 22.63
C TYR A 249 25.12 -17.98 21.49
N PRO A 250 26.10 -17.08 21.72
CA PRO A 250 26.82 -16.82 22.98
C PRO A 250 26.12 -15.80 23.89
N VAL A 251 24.95 -15.26 23.50
CA VAL A 251 24.34 -14.12 24.20
C VAL A 251 23.50 -14.49 25.42
N TYR A 252 23.02 -15.74 25.51
CA TYR A 252 22.08 -16.21 26.53
C TYR A 252 20.86 -15.26 26.71
N ALA A 253 19.96 -15.32 25.73
CA ALA A 253 18.69 -14.59 25.68
C ALA A 253 17.49 -15.57 25.63
N PRO A 254 17.15 -16.28 26.72
CA PRO A 254 16.06 -17.27 26.75
C PRO A 254 14.68 -16.74 26.34
N ILE A 255 14.43 -15.43 26.46
CA ILE A 255 13.18 -14.79 26.01
C ILE A 255 13.40 -13.76 24.89
N GLY A 256 14.54 -13.83 24.20
CA GLY A 256 14.93 -12.91 23.12
C GLY A 256 14.62 -13.41 21.71
N CYS A 257 13.59 -14.24 21.52
CA CYS A 257 13.26 -14.83 20.22
C CYS A 257 12.93 -13.76 19.15
N GLU A 258 12.23 -12.69 19.53
CA GLU A 258 11.83 -11.57 18.68
C GLU A 258 13.06 -10.82 18.12
N PRO A 259 13.90 -10.18 18.97
CA PRO A 259 15.05 -9.43 18.46
C PRO A 259 16.10 -10.32 17.80
N THR A 260 16.25 -11.59 18.23
CA THR A 260 17.21 -12.51 17.61
C THR A 260 16.79 -12.90 16.20
N SER A 261 15.50 -13.15 15.96
CA SER A 261 14.98 -13.48 14.62
C SER A 261 15.14 -12.31 13.65
N VAL A 262 14.90 -11.08 14.12
CA VAL A 262 15.14 -9.87 13.31
C VAL A 262 16.62 -9.65 13.04
N TYR A 263 17.48 -9.83 14.04
CA TYR A 263 18.94 -9.76 13.86
C TYR A 263 19.44 -10.79 12.84
N ALA A 264 18.96 -12.03 12.89
CA ALA A 264 19.31 -13.08 11.92
C ALA A 264 18.90 -12.69 10.49
N ALA A 265 17.72 -12.09 10.32
CA ALA A 265 17.25 -11.60 9.03
C ALA A 265 18.10 -10.42 8.50
N LEU A 266 18.39 -9.43 9.36
CA LEU A 266 19.31 -8.33 9.04
C LEU A 266 20.71 -8.84 8.66
N LYS A 267 21.23 -9.82 9.40
CA LYS A 267 22.56 -10.40 9.16
C LYS A 267 22.61 -11.12 7.82
N SER A 268 21.59 -11.94 7.53
CA SER A 268 21.48 -12.64 6.25
C SER A 268 21.40 -11.69 5.05
N LYS A 269 20.82 -10.50 5.24
CA LYS A 269 20.76 -9.44 4.21
C LYS A 269 21.98 -8.51 4.22
N GLY A 270 22.96 -8.76 5.10
CA GLY A 270 24.23 -8.02 5.17
C GLY A 270 24.12 -6.62 5.79
N TYR A 271 23.05 -6.32 6.54
CA TYR A 271 22.80 -4.99 7.11
C TYR A 271 23.45 -4.75 8.49
N VAL A 272 23.99 -5.79 9.12
CA VAL A 272 24.62 -5.72 10.46
C VAL A 272 26.03 -6.29 10.45
N LYS A 273 26.93 -5.70 9.65
CA LYS A 273 28.33 -6.18 9.50
C LYS A 273 29.15 -5.99 10.77
N ASP A 274 29.08 -4.81 11.39
CA ASP A 274 29.90 -4.42 12.54
C ASP A 274 29.11 -4.36 13.86
N VAL A 275 27.95 -5.03 13.89
CA VAL A 275 27.04 -5.05 15.05
C VAL A 275 26.92 -6.48 15.53
N SER A 276 27.48 -6.77 16.70
CA SER A 276 27.31 -8.07 17.33
C SER A 276 25.87 -8.30 17.78
N HIS A 277 25.46 -9.56 17.87
CA HIS A 277 24.13 -9.93 18.38
C HIS A 277 23.87 -9.37 19.79
N ARG A 278 24.88 -9.37 20.67
CA ARG A 278 24.77 -8.77 22.01
C ARG A 278 24.52 -7.27 21.95
N GLN A 279 25.29 -6.53 21.16
CA GLN A 279 25.06 -5.09 20.97
C GLN A 279 23.66 -4.80 20.41
N PHE A 280 23.16 -5.62 19.48
CA PHE A 280 21.80 -5.47 18.97
C PHE A 280 20.74 -5.65 20.07
N LEU A 281 20.91 -6.63 20.96
CA LEU A 281 20.01 -6.87 22.09
C LEU A 281 20.10 -5.77 23.16
N ASP A 282 21.30 -5.31 23.48
CA ASP A 282 21.52 -4.32 24.53
C ASP A 282 21.01 -2.92 24.13
N ASN A 283 21.07 -2.59 22.84
CA ASN A 283 20.67 -1.28 22.33
C ASN A 283 19.19 -1.15 21.94
N MET A 284 18.40 -2.22 22.06
CA MET A 284 16.97 -2.16 21.73
C MET A 284 16.19 -1.31 22.76
N PRO A 285 15.06 -0.69 22.37
CA PRO A 285 14.24 0.04 23.34
C PRO A 285 13.64 -0.91 24.36
N TYR A 286 13.55 -0.48 25.62
CA TYR A 286 12.85 -1.18 26.71
C TYR A 286 11.66 -0.34 27.18
N ASP A 287 10.61 -1.01 27.64
CA ASP A 287 9.46 -0.36 28.26
C ASP A 287 9.08 -1.09 29.56
N SER A 288 8.55 -0.35 30.52
CA SER A 288 8.17 -0.92 31.81
C SER A 288 6.92 -1.81 31.74
N ILE A 289 6.06 -1.64 30.73
CA ILE A 289 4.76 -2.33 30.66
C ILE A 289 4.20 -2.54 29.24
N ASN A 290 4.48 -1.66 28.27
CA ASN A 290 3.83 -1.67 26.96
C ASN A 290 4.76 -2.17 25.83
N PRO A 291 4.54 -3.38 25.30
CA PRO A 291 5.39 -3.96 24.26
C PRO A 291 5.32 -3.25 22.89
N ASN A 292 4.36 -2.33 22.69
CA ASN A 292 4.29 -1.48 21.51
C ASN A 292 5.32 -0.34 21.52
N ARG A 293 6.02 -0.11 22.63
CA ARG A 293 7.03 0.96 22.77
C ARG A 293 8.45 0.44 22.93
N GLY A 294 8.62 -0.78 23.44
CA GLY A 294 9.91 -1.41 23.65
C GLY A 294 9.76 -2.79 24.27
N PHE A 295 10.88 -3.48 24.49
CA PHE A 295 10.90 -4.78 25.15
C PHE A 295 10.50 -4.64 26.62
N VAL A 296 9.46 -5.35 27.04
CA VAL A 296 9.02 -5.41 28.43
C VAL A 296 9.78 -6.53 29.15
N GLY A 297 10.38 -6.22 30.30
CA GLY A 297 11.24 -7.17 31.02
C GLY A 297 12.69 -7.12 30.53
N HIS A 298 13.37 -8.27 30.48
CA HIS A 298 14.76 -8.35 30.00
C HIS A 298 15.01 -9.67 29.27
N TYR A 299 15.71 -9.63 28.13
CA TYR A 299 15.85 -10.80 27.24
C TYR A 299 16.51 -12.03 27.89
N THR A 300 17.28 -11.83 28.97
CA THR A 300 17.98 -12.87 29.72
C THR A 300 17.06 -13.75 30.58
N GLY A 301 15.77 -13.39 30.73
CA GLY A 301 14.79 -14.23 31.42
C GLY A 301 13.64 -13.46 32.04
N PHE A 302 12.56 -14.18 32.35
CA PHE A 302 11.34 -13.61 32.91
C PHE A 302 11.60 -12.90 34.25
N ARG A 303 11.23 -11.63 34.37
CA ARG A 303 11.34 -10.83 35.60
C ARG A 303 10.03 -10.76 36.38
N ASN A 304 8.90 -10.69 35.67
CA ASN A 304 7.56 -10.63 36.22
C ASN A 304 6.57 -11.28 35.25
N ARG A 305 6.10 -12.48 35.59
CA ARG A 305 5.14 -13.24 34.76
C ARG A 305 3.72 -12.62 34.70
N ALA A 306 3.43 -11.63 35.55
CA ALA A 306 2.19 -10.84 35.45
C ALA A 306 2.26 -9.77 34.35
N LYS A 307 3.46 -9.45 33.85
CA LYS A 307 3.66 -8.61 32.67
C LYS A 307 3.83 -9.47 31.43
N ARG A 308 3.44 -8.92 30.27
CA ARG A 308 3.72 -9.55 28.98
C ARG A 308 5.13 -9.18 28.55
N GLU A 309 6.11 -10.01 28.93
CA GLU A 309 7.51 -9.79 28.56
C GLU A 309 7.79 -10.20 27.11
N THR A 310 7.93 -9.20 26.24
CA THR A 310 8.10 -9.30 24.78
C THR A 310 8.34 -7.89 24.22
N ILE A 311 8.60 -7.81 22.91
CA ILE A 311 8.51 -6.59 22.11
C ILE A 311 7.63 -6.86 20.89
N PHE A 312 6.72 -5.95 20.57
CA PHE A 312 5.83 -6.10 19.42
C PHE A 312 6.47 -5.60 18.11
N PRO A 313 5.95 -6.08 16.95
CA PRO A 313 6.53 -5.79 15.65
C PRO A 313 6.81 -4.32 15.38
N ASN A 314 5.87 -3.43 15.73
CA ASN A 314 5.97 -2.00 15.46
C ASN A 314 7.20 -1.36 16.15
N ALA A 315 7.43 -1.67 17.43
CA ALA A 315 8.58 -1.17 18.18
C ALA A 315 9.89 -1.78 17.69
N LEU A 316 9.88 -3.10 17.45
CA LEU A 316 11.09 -3.82 17.03
C LEU A 316 11.51 -3.46 15.60
N ALA A 317 10.58 -3.35 14.65
CA ALA A 317 10.85 -2.90 13.30
C ALA A 317 11.34 -1.46 13.28
N LYS A 318 10.70 -0.55 14.06
CA LYS A 318 11.17 0.84 14.21
C LYS A 318 12.60 0.91 14.73
N TYR A 319 12.95 0.06 15.70
CA TYR A 319 14.33 -0.08 16.16
C TYR A 319 15.26 -0.60 15.06
N ALA A 320 14.87 -1.70 14.41
CA ALA A 320 15.68 -2.37 13.40
C ALA A 320 15.93 -1.51 12.15
N LYS A 321 15.06 -0.54 11.85
CA LYS A 321 15.27 0.45 10.79
C LYS A 321 16.55 1.26 10.94
N ARG A 322 17.09 1.41 12.15
CA ARG A 322 18.41 2.04 12.39
C ARG A 322 19.56 1.32 11.68
N TYR A 323 19.39 0.04 11.33
CA TYR A 323 20.37 -0.76 10.60
C TYR A 323 20.05 -0.86 9.10
N SER A 324 18.79 -0.70 8.70
CA SER A 324 18.37 -0.63 7.30
C SER A 324 16.93 -0.14 7.17
N GLU A 325 16.70 0.87 6.34
CA GLU A 325 15.35 1.37 6.00
C GLU A 325 14.45 0.32 5.32
N LYS A 326 15.01 -0.81 4.91
CA LYS A 326 14.29 -1.93 4.28
C LYS A 326 13.64 -2.89 5.28
N VAL A 327 13.71 -2.60 6.58
CA VAL A 327 12.93 -3.32 7.59
C VAL A 327 11.55 -2.70 7.70
N GLU A 328 10.49 -3.51 7.69
CA GLU A 328 9.12 -3.02 7.80
C GLU A 328 8.30 -3.92 8.73
N ASP A 329 7.49 -3.29 9.59
CA ASP A 329 6.40 -3.99 10.28
C ASP A 329 5.29 -4.23 9.26
N ILE A 330 5.04 -5.50 8.96
CA ILE A 330 4.00 -5.92 8.02
C ILE A 330 2.88 -6.67 8.75
N SER A 331 2.70 -6.37 10.05
CA SER A 331 1.63 -6.97 10.83
C SER A 331 0.25 -6.68 10.21
N GLY A 332 -0.62 -7.68 10.21
CA GLY A 332 -1.91 -7.67 9.52
C GLY A 332 -1.88 -8.30 8.12
N SER A 333 -0.68 -8.48 7.52
CA SER A 333 -0.54 -9.06 6.17
C SER A 333 -1.16 -10.44 6.04
N SER A 334 -1.67 -10.74 4.85
CA SER A 334 -2.19 -12.07 4.51
C SER A 334 -1.05 -13.09 4.39
N ILE A 335 -1.36 -14.38 4.50
CA ILE A 335 -0.37 -15.44 4.24
C ILE A 335 0.19 -15.36 2.82
N GLU A 336 -0.62 -14.94 1.85
CA GLU A 336 -0.15 -14.78 0.48
C GLU A 336 0.84 -13.61 0.34
N ASP A 337 0.68 -12.53 1.10
CA ASP A 337 1.68 -11.47 1.18
C ASP A 337 2.98 -11.96 1.85
N ILE A 338 2.88 -12.86 2.83
CA ILE A 338 4.08 -13.48 3.45
C ILE A 338 4.82 -14.34 2.41
N LYS A 339 4.11 -15.22 1.68
CA LYS A 339 4.69 -16.04 0.60
C LYS A 339 5.31 -15.19 -0.50
N GLN A 340 4.62 -14.13 -0.89
CA GLN A 340 5.09 -13.13 -1.85
C GLN A 340 6.45 -12.55 -1.45
N GLU A 341 6.64 -12.16 -0.19
CA GLU A 341 7.94 -11.67 0.29
C GLU A 341 9.03 -12.76 0.21
N ILE A 342 8.70 -14.02 0.50
CA ILE A 342 9.66 -15.13 0.33
C ILE A 342 10.07 -15.30 -1.13
N TYR A 343 9.13 -15.30 -2.07
CA TYR A 343 9.43 -15.37 -3.51
C TYR A 343 10.27 -14.19 -4.00
N LEU A 344 10.15 -13.04 -3.34
CA LEU A 344 10.95 -11.84 -3.61
C LEU A 344 12.33 -11.86 -2.96
N GLY A 345 12.71 -12.93 -2.27
CA GLY A 345 14.01 -13.04 -1.60
C GLY A 345 14.08 -12.35 -0.25
N ASN A 346 12.94 -12.08 0.39
CA ASN A 346 12.84 -11.32 1.63
C ASN A 346 12.45 -12.24 2.78
N PRO A 347 13.32 -12.47 3.79
CA PRO A 347 12.94 -13.24 4.96
C PRO A 347 11.87 -12.50 5.78
N VAL A 348 10.95 -13.27 6.36
CA VAL A 348 9.84 -12.74 7.16
C VAL A 348 9.87 -13.35 8.56
N VAL A 349 10.05 -12.51 9.56
CA VAL A 349 9.95 -12.86 10.98
C VAL A 349 8.48 -12.93 11.37
N VAL A 350 8.02 -14.04 11.92
CA VAL A 350 6.61 -14.28 12.29
C VAL A 350 6.47 -14.69 13.74
N TYR A 351 5.42 -14.20 14.39
CA TYR A 351 5.11 -14.48 15.78
C TYR A 351 4.10 -15.64 15.88
N VAL A 352 4.54 -16.77 16.41
CA VAL A 352 3.80 -18.03 16.54
C VAL A 352 3.79 -18.48 18.01
N THR A 353 3.52 -19.76 18.27
CA THR A 353 3.55 -20.34 19.61
C THR A 353 4.77 -21.22 19.81
N LEU A 354 5.20 -21.33 21.06
CA LEU A 354 6.31 -22.18 21.45
C LEU A 354 6.00 -23.66 21.14
N TYR A 355 6.93 -24.32 20.45
CA TYR A 355 6.82 -25.69 19.97
C TYR A 355 5.60 -25.97 19.08
N TRP A 356 5.08 -24.95 18.40
CA TRP A 356 3.88 -25.06 17.54
C TRP A 356 2.63 -25.54 18.28
N ASN A 357 2.59 -25.36 19.61
CA ASN A 357 1.47 -25.76 20.44
C ASN A 357 0.24 -24.87 20.22
N ASN A 358 -0.92 -25.34 20.66
CA ASN A 358 -2.13 -24.51 20.66
C ASN A 358 -1.93 -23.21 21.47
N PRO A 359 -2.58 -22.11 21.07
CA PRO A 359 -2.42 -20.81 21.73
C PRO A 359 -2.97 -20.83 23.16
N ILE A 360 -2.20 -20.29 24.10
CA ILE A 360 -2.61 -20.14 25.51
C ILE A 360 -2.69 -18.65 25.84
N TYR A 361 -3.87 -18.19 26.23
CA TYR A 361 -4.12 -16.79 26.55
C TYR A 361 -4.00 -16.51 28.06
N ARG A 362 -3.54 -15.31 28.39
CA ARG A 362 -3.55 -14.75 29.74
C ARG A 362 -3.99 -13.30 29.71
N ASN A 363 -4.58 -12.84 30.81
CA ASN A 363 -4.93 -11.45 31.01
C ASN A 363 -3.72 -10.67 31.52
N TYR A 364 -3.39 -9.58 30.84
CA TYR A 364 -2.32 -8.65 31.18
C TYR A 364 -2.90 -7.26 31.40
N TYR A 365 -2.50 -6.62 32.49
CA TYR A 365 -2.89 -5.25 32.77
C TYR A 365 -1.84 -4.29 32.22
N VAL A 366 -2.24 -3.47 31.25
CA VAL A 366 -1.38 -2.49 30.58
C VAL A 366 -2.09 -1.15 30.59
N GLU A 367 -1.53 -0.21 31.34
CA GLU A 367 -1.92 1.22 31.31
C GLU A 367 -3.42 1.45 31.55
N GLY A 368 -3.96 0.86 32.61
CA GLY A 368 -5.38 1.05 32.95
C GLY A 368 -6.31 0.03 32.30
N LYS A 369 -5.83 -0.77 31.34
CA LYS A 369 -6.65 -1.69 30.55
C LYS A 369 -6.18 -3.13 30.67
N THR A 370 -7.14 -4.07 30.65
CA THR A 370 -6.84 -5.49 30.61
C THR A 370 -6.90 -6.00 29.18
N TYR A 371 -5.85 -6.71 28.77
CA TYR A 371 -5.75 -7.34 27.46
C TYR A 371 -5.58 -8.85 27.60
N SER A 372 -6.31 -9.63 26.81
CA SER A 372 -6.10 -11.07 26.68
C SER A 372 -5.10 -11.33 25.56
N TRP A 373 -3.87 -11.72 25.91
CA TRP A 373 -2.80 -11.97 24.93
C TRP A 373 -2.22 -13.37 25.05
N LEU A 374 -1.66 -13.86 23.94
CA LEU A 374 -0.89 -15.10 23.91
C LEU A 374 0.30 -15.06 24.87
N SER A 375 0.39 -16.07 25.71
CA SER A 375 1.40 -16.24 26.75
C SER A 375 2.50 -17.24 26.38
N ASN A 376 2.19 -18.28 25.60
CA ASN A 376 3.15 -19.25 25.07
C ASN A 376 3.78 -18.78 23.75
N ASN A 377 4.26 -17.53 23.74
CA ASN A 377 4.83 -16.87 22.58
C ASN A 377 6.13 -17.51 22.10
N HIS A 378 6.31 -17.54 20.79
CA HIS A 378 7.59 -17.82 20.14
C HIS A 378 7.68 -17.05 18.82
N VAL A 379 8.90 -16.82 18.34
CA VAL A 379 9.16 -16.11 17.09
C VAL A 379 10.22 -16.84 16.30
N VAL A 380 9.96 -16.99 15.00
CA VAL A 380 10.86 -17.64 14.03
C VAL A 380 10.95 -16.80 12.77
N THR A 381 11.97 -17.04 11.94
CA THR A 381 12.07 -16.43 10.62
C THR A 381 11.71 -17.43 9.53
N ILE A 382 10.72 -17.12 8.71
CA ILE A 382 10.46 -17.84 7.45
C ILE A 382 11.55 -17.44 6.46
N CYS A 383 12.27 -18.44 5.97
CA CYS A 383 13.36 -18.30 5.01
C CYS A 383 13.21 -19.26 3.82
N GLY A 384 12.01 -19.78 3.60
CA GLY A 384 11.67 -20.54 2.42
C GLY A 384 10.23 -21.04 2.42
N TYR A 385 9.74 -21.40 1.25
CA TYR A 385 8.41 -21.96 1.03
C TYR A 385 8.44 -22.94 -0.13
N ASP A 386 7.72 -24.04 0.02
CA ASP A 386 7.56 -25.07 -1.01
C ASP A 386 6.07 -25.20 -1.34
N PRO A 387 5.59 -24.66 -2.48
CA PRO A 387 4.19 -24.69 -2.84
C PRO A 387 3.68 -26.11 -3.15
N ALA A 388 4.55 -27.04 -3.56
CA ALA A 388 4.14 -28.40 -3.91
C ALA A 388 3.76 -29.23 -2.68
N THR A 389 4.38 -28.95 -1.54
CA THR A 389 4.13 -29.67 -0.27
C THR A 389 3.41 -28.81 0.77
N ASN A 390 3.20 -27.53 0.48
CA ASN A 390 2.75 -26.50 1.43
C ASN A 390 3.58 -26.51 2.72
N MET A 391 4.90 -26.54 2.59
CA MET A 391 5.83 -26.53 3.71
C MET A 391 6.57 -25.19 3.75
N TYR A 392 6.83 -24.67 4.94
CA TYR A 392 7.66 -23.48 5.14
C TYR A 392 9.00 -23.87 5.74
N TYR A 393 10.09 -23.34 5.20
CA TYR A 393 11.41 -23.50 5.80
C TYR A 393 11.65 -22.35 6.78
N VAL A 394 11.88 -22.68 8.04
CA VAL A 394 12.02 -21.70 9.12
C VAL A 394 13.38 -21.80 9.79
N SER A 395 13.86 -20.66 10.27
CA SER A 395 15.02 -20.53 11.16
C SER A 395 14.52 -20.19 12.56
N ASP A 396 14.71 -21.12 13.50
CA ASP A 396 14.25 -20.98 14.88
C ASP A 396 15.45 -20.64 15.78
N PRO A 397 15.43 -19.49 16.48
CA PRO A 397 16.55 -19.04 17.31
C PRO A 397 16.73 -19.85 18.60
N LEU A 398 15.72 -20.61 19.05
CA LEU A 398 15.68 -21.28 20.36
C LEU A 398 16.44 -22.63 20.35
N SER A 399 17.72 -22.59 19.99
CA SER A 399 18.60 -23.76 20.07
C SER A 399 20.05 -23.33 20.27
N ARG A 400 20.89 -24.22 20.81
CA ARG A 400 22.36 -24.03 20.93
C ARG A 400 23.14 -24.49 19.69
N SER A 401 22.51 -25.26 18.80
CA SER A 401 23.03 -25.70 17.52
C SER A 401 22.08 -25.29 16.40
N THR A 402 22.56 -25.28 15.15
CA THR A 402 21.77 -24.83 14.00
C THR A 402 20.39 -25.49 13.98
N TYR A 403 19.35 -24.67 13.97
CA TYR A 403 17.98 -25.12 14.08
C TYR A 403 17.13 -24.47 13.00
N LYS A 404 17.19 -25.08 11.82
CA LYS A 404 16.36 -24.73 10.65
C LYS A 404 15.65 -25.99 10.17
N TYR A 405 14.36 -25.90 9.90
CA TYR A 405 13.56 -27.07 9.54
C TYR A 405 12.33 -26.68 8.72
N TRP A 406 11.75 -27.67 8.05
CA TRP A 406 10.49 -27.52 7.34
C TRP A 406 9.31 -27.75 8.31
N VAL A 407 8.34 -26.85 8.30
CA VAL A 407 7.09 -26.94 9.07
C VAL A 407 5.88 -27.00 8.14
N ASN A 408 4.87 -27.75 8.54
CA ASN A 408 3.61 -27.85 7.80
C ASN A 408 2.91 -26.49 7.73
N GLY A 409 2.50 -26.08 6.53
CA GLY A 409 1.83 -24.81 6.30
C GLY A 409 0.54 -24.65 7.07
N LYS A 410 -0.26 -25.72 7.25
CA LYS A 410 -1.48 -25.64 8.06
C LYS A 410 -1.18 -25.21 9.50
N SER A 411 -0.11 -25.73 10.10
CA SER A 411 0.29 -25.38 11.46
C SER A 411 0.81 -23.94 11.55
N LEU A 412 1.72 -23.54 10.66
CA LEU A 412 2.28 -22.18 10.67
C LEU A 412 1.19 -21.14 10.40
N GLU A 413 0.38 -21.34 9.36
CA GLU A 413 -0.66 -20.41 8.94
C GLU A 413 -1.75 -20.26 10.01
N TYR A 414 -2.18 -21.37 10.62
CA TYR A 414 -3.10 -21.35 11.76
C TYR A 414 -2.56 -20.51 12.91
N LEU A 415 -1.31 -20.73 13.32
CA LEU A 415 -0.72 -20.03 14.46
C LEU A 415 -0.40 -18.57 14.18
N TYR A 416 0.05 -18.25 12.96
CA TYR A 416 0.26 -16.88 12.53
C TYR A 416 -1.05 -16.07 12.58
N ASN A 417 -2.16 -16.65 12.09
CA ASN A 417 -3.43 -15.95 11.94
C ASN A 417 -4.07 -15.47 13.26
N PHE A 418 -3.64 -15.97 14.43
CA PHE A 418 -4.12 -15.44 15.72
C PHE A 418 -3.68 -14.01 16.02
N ARG A 419 -2.51 -13.61 15.50
CA ARG A 419 -1.94 -12.27 15.75
C ARG A 419 -1.63 -11.51 14.47
N LYS A 420 -1.32 -12.23 13.39
CA LYS A 420 -0.77 -11.69 12.15
C LYS A 420 0.40 -10.74 12.39
N HIS A 421 1.23 -11.03 13.39
CA HIS A 421 2.39 -10.20 13.74
C HIS A 421 3.58 -10.65 12.89
N ALA A 422 4.13 -9.73 12.09
CA ALA A 422 5.25 -10.03 11.20
C ALA A 422 6.15 -8.82 10.93
N ILE A 423 7.43 -9.09 10.71
CA ILE A 423 8.43 -8.11 10.27
C ILE A 423 9.15 -8.69 9.06
N VAL A 424 9.28 -7.91 7.99
CA VAL A 424 10.06 -8.29 6.80
C VAL A 424 11.38 -7.51 6.73
N VAL A 425 12.40 -8.13 6.16
CA VAL A 425 13.69 -7.48 5.86
C VAL A 425 14.00 -7.62 4.37
N ARG A 426 13.89 -6.53 3.60
CA ARG A 426 14.03 -6.54 2.12
C ARG A 426 15.44 -6.28 1.60
#